data_AF-A0A5F9DQZ6-F1
#
_entry.id   AF-A0A5F9DQZ6-F1
#
_cell.length_a   1.000
_cell.length_b   1.000
_cell.length_c   1.000
_cell.angle_alpha   90.00
_cell.angle_beta   90.00
_cell.angle_gamma   90.00
#
_symmetry.space_group_name_H-M   'P 1'
#
loop_
_entity.id
_entity.type
_entity.pdbx_description
1 polymer ?
#
loop_
_entity_poly.entity_id
_entity_poly.type
_entity_poly.pdbx_seq_one_letter_code
_entity_poly.pdbx_strand_id
1 'polypeptide(L)'
;LAQFVLNLVGKALALVNAAVTYSKPWLATFCQYNRVELAPPATAEFPTAIQSLKNIVNSALTGSFEQLTAKEAVLNGLVATEVWM
;
A
#
# COMPACT_ATOMS: atom_id res chain seq x y z
N LEU A 1 -46.65 -11.94 9.77
CA LEU A 1 -45.58 -10.93 9.91
C LEU A 1 -44.25 -11.56 10.38
N ALA A 2 -44.22 -12.25 11.54
CA ALA A 2 -42.99 -12.81 12.11
C ALA A 2 -42.22 -13.80 11.19
N GLN A 3 -42.92 -14.70 10.50
CA GLN A 3 -42.32 -15.67 9.58
C GLN A 3 -41.66 -15.00 8.34
N PHE A 4 -42.22 -13.87 7.89
CA PHE A 4 -41.66 -13.10 6.78
C PHE A 4 -40.37 -12.39 7.18
N VAL A 5 -40.32 -11.85 8.40
CA VAL A 5 -39.11 -11.24 8.99
C VAL A 5 -38.01 -12.30 9.16
N LEU A 6 -38.35 -13.49 9.65
CA LEU A 6 -37.39 -14.60 9.79
C LEU A 6 -36.81 -15.04 8.44
N ASN A 7 -37.63 -15.12 7.39
CA ASN A 7 -37.14 -15.42 6.04
C ASN A 7 -36.25 -14.33 5.45
N LEU A 8 -36.55 -13.05 5.72
CA LEU A 8 -35.70 -11.93 5.28
C LEU A 8 -34.35 -11.94 6.00
N VAL A 9 -34.33 -12.21 7.30
CA VAL A 9 -33.08 -12.38 8.07
C VAL A 9 -32.26 -13.54 7.51
N GLY A 10 -32.89 -14.67 7.20
CA GLY A 10 -32.21 -15.81 6.57
C GLY A 10 -31.58 -15.47 5.21
N LYS A 11 -32.29 -14.72 4.36
CA LYS A 11 -31.78 -14.27 3.06
C LYS A 11 -30.68 -13.21 3.18
N ALA A 12 -30.81 -12.29 4.13
CA ALA A 12 -29.79 -11.28 4.40
C ALA A 12 -28.48 -11.94 4.88
N LEU A 13 -28.58 -12.93 5.77
CA LEU A 13 -27.43 -13.70 6.22
C LEU A 13 -26.75 -14.46 5.06
N ALA A 14 -27.53 -15.06 4.16
CA ALA A 14 -27.00 -15.69 2.96
C ALA A 14 -26.25 -14.70 2.05
N LEU A 15 -26.77 -13.48 1.90
CA LEU A 15 -26.14 -12.43 1.10
C LEU A 15 -24.84 -11.92 1.73
N VAL A 16 -24.79 -11.77 3.06
CA VAL A 16 -23.56 -11.43 3.80
C VAL A 16 -22.51 -12.52 3.61
N ASN A 17 -22.89 -13.80 3.72
CA ASN A 17 -21.95 -14.91 3.51
C ASN A 17 -21.42 -14.95 2.06
N ALA A 18 -22.28 -14.65 1.09
CA ALA A 18 -21.86 -14.52 -0.32
C ALA A 18 -20.87 -13.36 -0.52
N ALA A 19 -21.14 -12.20 0.09
CA ALA A 19 -20.26 -11.04 0.02
C ALA A 19 -18.89 -11.32 0.68
N VAL A 20 -18.87 -11.97 1.85
CA VAL A 20 -17.62 -12.39 2.50
C VAL A 20 -16.84 -13.36 1.62
N THR A 21 -17.53 -14.32 0.98
CA THR A 21 -16.88 -15.31 0.10
C THR A 21 -16.29 -14.65 -1.14
N TYR A 22 -16.96 -13.65 -1.70
CA TYR A 22 -16.47 -12.88 -2.84
C TYR A 22 -15.27 -11.99 -2.48
N SER A 23 -15.30 -11.32 -1.33
CA SER A 23 -14.24 -10.39 -0.92
C SER A 23 -12.99 -11.08 -0.35
N LYS A 24 -13.13 -12.32 0.15
CA LYS A 24 -12.03 -13.11 0.72
C LYS A 24 -10.77 -13.19 -0.17
N PRO A 25 -10.83 -13.57 -1.46
CA PRO A 25 -9.63 -13.66 -2.30
C PRO A 25 -8.94 -12.30 -2.47
N TRP A 26 -9.70 -11.22 -2.66
CA TRP A 26 -9.15 -9.87 -2.79
C TRP A 26 -8.45 -9.40 -1.51
N LEU A 27 -9.09 -9.63 -0.35
CA LEU A 27 -8.49 -9.32 0.94
C LEU A 27 -7.27 -10.19 1.24
N ALA A 28 -7.24 -11.44 0.78
CA ALA A 28 -6.08 -12.30 0.91
C ALA A 28 -4.90 -11.76 0.11
N THR A 29 -5.13 -11.33 -1.13
CA THR A 29 -4.11 -10.66 -1.97
C THR A 29 -3.64 -9.35 -1.34
N PHE A 30 -4.55 -8.52 -0.84
CA PHE A 30 -4.20 -7.28 -0.13
C PHE A 30 -3.34 -7.55 1.11
N CYS A 31 -3.76 -8.51 1.95
CA CYS A 31 -2.98 -8.93 3.11
C CYS A 31 -1.62 -9.52 2.73
N GLN A 32 -1.50 -10.21 1.60
CA GLN A 32 -0.23 -10.76 1.13
C GLN A 32 0.76 -9.64 0.79
N TYR A 33 0.35 -8.61 0.05
CA TYR A 33 1.21 -7.48 -0.30
C TYR A 33 1.52 -6.59 0.92
N ASN A 34 0.52 -6.30 1.76
CA ASN A 34 0.76 -5.52 2.99
C ASN A 34 1.76 -6.19 3.93
N ARG A 35 1.76 -7.52 4.02
CA ARG A 35 2.71 -8.25 4.88
C ARG A 35 4.15 -8.14 4.42
N VAL A 36 4.40 -7.82 3.15
CA VAL A 36 5.77 -7.70 2.62
C VAL A 36 6.20 -6.24 2.48
N GLU A 37 5.29 -5.33 2.11
CA GLU A 37 5.61 -3.91 1.90
C GLU A 37 5.54 -3.08 3.19
N LEU A 38 4.62 -3.41 4.11
CA LEU A 38 4.44 -2.66 5.37
C LEU A 38 5.12 -3.32 6.57
N ALA A 39 5.76 -4.48 6.38
CA ALA A 39 6.57 -5.05 7.44
C ALA A 39 7.81 -4.18 7.66
N PRO A 40 8.22 -3.94 8.92
CA PRO A 40 9.44 -3.22 9.18
C PRO A 40 10.60 -3.96 8.49
N PRO A 41 11.41 -3.25 7.68
CA PRO A 41 12.48 -3.85 6.90
C PRO A 41 13.50 -4.52 7.83
N ALA A 42 14.23 -5.50 7.30
CA ALA A 42 15.23 -6.20 8.09
C ALA A 42 16.37 -5.24 8.46
N THR A 43 16.99 -5.44 9.63
CA THR A 43 18.06 -4.52 10.09
C THR A 43 19.25 -4.43 9.12
N ALA A 44 19.44 -5.47 8.31
CA ALA A 44 20.46 -5.52 7.26
C ALA A 44 20.21 -4.57 6.08
N GLU A 45 18.99 -4.05 5.91
CA GLU A 45 18.62 -3.16 4.80
C GLU A 45 18.80 -1.67 5.15
N PHE A 46 18.90 -1.32 6.45
CA PHE A 46 19.15 0.05 6.88
C PHE A 46 20.45 0.67 6.34
N PRO A 47 21.61 -0.04 6.31
CA PRO A 47 22.83 0.52 5.74
C PRO A 47 22.67 0.92 4.27
N THR A 48 21.95 0.12 3.49
CA THR A 48 21.65 0.38 2.07
C THR A 48 20.74 1.60 1.92
N ALA A 49 19.71 1.72 2.77
CA ALA A 49 18.84 2.89 2.79
C ALA A 49 19.60 4.19 3.14
N ILE A 50 20.47 4.15 4.16
CA ILE A 50 21.32 5.28 4.56
C ILE A 50 22.28 5.67 3.42
N GLN A 51 22.87 4.69 2.75
CA GLN A 51 23.76 4.94 1.62
C GLN A 51 23.02 5.59 0.45
N SER A 52 21.80 5.14 0.16
CA SER A 52 20.94 5.72 -0.87
C SER A 52 20.58 7.16 -0.56
N LEU A 53 20.26 7.46 0.71
CA LEU A 53 20.02 8.83 1.16
C LEU A 53 21.25 9.73 0.95
N LYS A 54 22.45 9.26 1.29
CA LYS A 54 23.70 10.00 1.05
C LYS A 54 23.90 10.33 -0.43
N ASN A 55 23.57 9.40 -1.32
CA ASN A 55 23.67 9.62 -2.76
C ASN A 55 22.66 10.69 -3.24
N ILE A 56 21.45 10.70 -2.70
CA ILE A 56 20.44 11.74 -2.99
C ILE A 56 20.94 13.11 -2.53
N VAL A 57 21.50 13.21 -1.32
CA VAL A 57 22.08 14.46 -0.80
C VAL A 57 23.24 14.92 -1.67
N ASN A 58 24.14 14.02 -2.06
CA ASN A 58 25.25 14.35 -2.95
C ASN A 58 24.75 14.81 -4.34
N SER A 59 23.72 14.17 -4.89
CA SER A 59 23.09 14.55 -6.16
C SER A 59 22.47 15.96 -6.10
N ALA A 60 21.88 16.31 -4.95
CA ALA A 60 21.36 17.65 -4.71
C ALA A 60 22.50 18.70 -4.60
N LEU A 61 23.59 18.36 -3.90
CA LEU A 61 24.75 19.23 -3.74
C LEU A 61 25.51 19.47 -5.05
N THR A 62 25.60 18.47 -5.93
CA THR A 62 26.31 18.57 -7.21
C THR A 62 25.45 19.17 -8.33
N GLY A 63 24.16 19.46 -8.09
CA GLY A 63 23.24 19.94 -9.12
C GLY A 63 22.79 18.87 -10.11
N SER A 64 23.13 17.60 -9.86
CA SER A 64 22.79 16.48 -10.76
C SER A 64 21.29 16.21 -10.86
N PHE A 65 20.48 16.80 -9.98
CA PHE A 65 19.02 16.72 -10.04
C PHE A 65 18.42 17.43 -11.27
N GLU A 66 19.16 18.37 -11.88
CA GLU A 66 18.70 19.08 -13.08
C GLU A 66 18.68 18.20 -14.33
N GLN A 67 19.36 17.04 -14.28
CA GLN A 67 19.34 16.04 -15.36
C GLN A 67 18.14 15.09 -15.28
N LEU A 68 17.30 15.20 -14.25
CA LEU A 68 16.11 14.36 -14.09
C LEU A 68 15.01 14.75 -15.07
N THR A 69 14.31 13.76 -15.61
CA THR A 69 13.15 14.03 -16.45
C THR A 69 11.96 14.50 -15.61
N ALA A 70 11.06 15.29 -16.19
CA ALA A 70 9.87 15.77 -15.49
C ALA A 70 9.00 14.63 -14.92
N LYS A 71 8.95 13.47 -15.59
CA LYS A 71 8.25 12.28 -15.11
C LYS A 71 8.86 11.74 -13.82
N GLU A 72 10.18 11.64 -13.75
CA GLU A 72 10.89 11.15 -12.56
C GLU A 72 10.73 12.11 -11.39
N ALA A 73 10.83 13.42 -11.64
CA ALA A 73 10.61 14.44 -10.62
C ALA A 73 9.19 14.35 -10.02
N VAL A 74 8.17 14.19 -10.86
CA VAL A 74 6.77 14.05 -10.42
C VAL A 74 6.57 12.75 -9.63
N LEU A 75 7.13 11.63 -10.08
CA LEU A 75 7.02 10.35 -9.36
C LEU A 75 7.70 10.42 -7.98
N ASN A 76 8.92 10.96 -7.91
CA ASN A 76 9.63 11.14 -6.64
C ASN A 76 8.87 12.08 -5.69
N GLY A 77 8.26 13.14 -6.22
CA GLY A 77 7.42 14.05 -5.44
C GLY A 77 6.14 13.40 -4.92
N LEU A 78 5.50 12.53 -5.72
CA LEU A 78 4.31 11.80 -5.29
C LEU A 78 4.63 10.81 -4.17
N VAL A 79 5.70 10.03 -4.30
CA VAL A 79 6.17 9.10 -3.25
C VAL A 79 6.56 9.87 -1.98
N ALA A 80 7.24 11.02 -2.11
CA ALA A 80 7.57 11.85 -0.94
C ALA A 80 6.32 12.37 -0.21
N THR A 81 5.25 12.66 -0.95
CA THR A 81 3.96 13.08 -0.37
C THR A 81 3.25 11.91 0.30
N GLU A 82 3.31 10.70 -0.27
CA GLU A 82 2.77 9.48 0.32
C GLU A 82 3.44 9.16 1.67
N VAL A 83 4.75 9.31 1.78
CA VAL A 83 5.49 9.06 3.04
C VAL A 83 5.23 10.13 4.10
N TRP A 84 4.87 11.35 3.71
CA TRP A 84 4.59 12.45 4.63
C TRP A 84 3.23 12.30 5.35
N MET A 85 2.25 11.67 4.69
CA MET A 85 0.86 11.58 5.16
C MET A 85 0.63 10.37 6.05
#